data_AF-A0A9X4E840-F1
#
_entry.id   AF-A0A9X4E840-F1
#
_cell.length_a   1.000
_cell.length_b   1.000
_cell.length_c   1.000
_cell.angle_alpha   90.00
_cell.angle_beta   90.00
_cell.angle_gamma   90.00
#
_symmetry.space_group_name_H-M   'P 1'
#
loop_
_entity.id
_entity.type
_entity.pdbx_description
1 polymer ?
#
loop_
_entity_poly.entity_id
_entity_poly.type
_entity_poly.pdbx_seq_one_letter_code
_entity_poly.pdbx_strand_id
1 'polypeptide(L)'
;MINDILKSYGAEFIQAIYEKVLGRQPRAQEMDKGLGLLRDGQGKRQVLLEILQAEKDQSPSGAKEFDPTLEDMLSQAKRERGAWGWLRRGRRLEREIHQLEWMQYESTVELNTDVSHIHQTMTGLAGNILSINHKVGGTAQEVYEKIYPSVMVLQQSIEEISLSVLTLSAKIDAMNQKIDREITGIKKFSEDLNGKIIGTMAALEGKVLDKMQSLEGRILDLEGDVANGTEKIENSIDGFQENIEKKTEMIALRLRENLDTLEHRLENKVKRLEAPVAPDIVVDMTRLPEGAQRLVKRRRRLTIRGRE
;
A
#
# COMPACT_ATOMS: atom_id res chain seq x y z
N MET A 1 83.13 33.91 -33.31
CA MET A 1 82.07 34.81 -32.82
C MET A 1 81.32 35.52 -33.94
N ILE A 2 81.96 36.37 -34.76
CA ILE A 2 81.27 37.14 -35.83
C ILE A 2 80.59 36.24 -36.87
N ASN A 3 81.23 35.13 -37.27
CA ASN A 3 80.65 34.17 -38.21
C ASN A 3 79.38 33.49 -37.68
N ASP A 4 79.23 33.35 -36.36
CA ASP A 4 78.03 32.78 -35.76
C ASP A 4 76.88 33.79 -35.74
N ILE A 5 77.19 35.08 -35.60
CA ILE A 5 76.21 36.17 -35.72
C ILE A 5 75.69 36.26 -37.16
N LEU A 6 76.57 36.13 -38.17
CA LEU A 6 76.16 36.25 -39.57
C LEU A 6 75.21 35.12 -40.05
N LYS A 7 75.09 34.01 -39.31
CA LYS A 7 74.16 32.92 -39.62
C LYS A 7 72.70 33.24 -39.29
N SER A 8 72.43 34.08 -38.29
CA SER A 8 71.05 34.47 -37.95
C SER A 8 70.52 35.55 -38.89
N TYR A 9 69.19 35.62 -39.07
CA TYR A 9 68.51 36.56 -39.98
C TYR A 9 67.47 37.39 -39.22
N GLY A 10 67.11 38.56 -39.77
CA GLY A 10 66.05 39.40 -39.20
C GLY A 10 66.35 39.84 -37.77
N ALA A 11 65.38 39.65 -36.86
CA ALA A 11 65.48 40.15 -35.49
C ALA A 11 66.57 39.45 -34.68
N GLU A 12 66.75 38.14 -34.88
CA GLU A 12 67.78 37.34 -34.20
C GLU A 12 69.20 37.77 -34.58
N PHE A 13 69.37 38.28 -35.80
CA PHE A 13 70.64 38.87 -36.24
C PHE A 13 70.97 40.13 -35.43
N ILE A 14 70.02 41.07 -35.37
CA ILE A 14 70.21 42.33 -34.65
C ILE A 14 70.41 42.07 -33.16
N GLN A 15 69.60 41.20 -32.56
CA GLN A 15 69.76 40.80 -31.16
C GLN A 15 71.13 40.20 -30.88
N ALA A 16 71.60 39.28 -31.72
CA ALA A 16 72.91 38.67 -31.56
C ALA A 16 74.06 39.69 -31.67
N ILE A 17 73.91 40.76 -32.45
CA ILE A 17 74.90 41.86 -32.50
C ILE A 17 74.97 42.56 -31.14
N TYR A 18 73.84 43.03 -30.64
CA TYR A 18 73.81 43.79 -29.40
C TYR A 18 74.25 42.93 -28.21
N GLU A 19 73.79 41.68 -28.13
CA GLU A 19 74.15 40.78 -27.04
C GLU A 19 75.61 40.35 -27.08
N LYS A 20 76.09 39.88 -28.24
CA LYS A 20 77.42 39.27 -28.32
C LYS A 20 78.52 40.30 -28.55
N VAL A 21 78.26 41.38 -29.28
CA VAL A 21 79.26 42.40 -29.62
C VAL A 21 79.22 43.57 -28.65
N LEU A 22 78.03 44.05 -28.29
CA LEU A 22 77.87 45.19 -27.38
C LEU A 22 77.63 44.78 -25.92
N GLY A 23 77.37 43.49 -25.65
CA GLY A 23 77.15 42.97 -24.30
C GLY A 23 75.86 43.46 -23.64
N ARG A 24 74.89 43.96 -24.42
CA ARG A 24 73.61 44.50 -23.92
C ARG A 24 72.44 44.09 -24.81
N GLN A 25 71.22 44.22 -24.32
CA GLN A 25 70.02 44.03 -25.17
C GLN A 25 69.80 45.27 -26.07
N PRO A 26 69.30 45.08 -27.31
CA PRO A 26 68.90 46.21 -28.16
C PRO A 26 67.69 46.92 -27.57
N ARG A 27 67.67 48.26 -27.63
CA ARG A 27 66.45 49.03 -27.34
C ARG A 27 65.45 48.85 -28.50
N ALA A 28 64.16 49.03 -28.24
CA ALA A 28 63.12 48.87 -29.27
C ALA A 28 63.41 49.68 -30.55
N GLN A 29 63.83 50.95 -30.42
CA GLN A 29 64.16 51.81 -31.56
C GLN A 29 65.39 51.33 -32.35
N GLU A 30 66.36 50.72 -31.66
CA GLU A 30 67.56 50.16 -32.29
C GLU A 30 67.24 48.88 -33.07
N MET A 31 66.33 48.07 -32.51
CA MET A 31 65.82 46.86 -33.15
C MET A 31 65.05 47.21 -34.43
N ASP A 32 64.13 48.18 -34.35
CA ASP A 32 63.32 48.63 -35.49
C ASP A 32 64.20 49.24 -36.59
N LYS A 33 65.21 50.05 -36.22
CA LYS A 33 66.16 50.62 -37.18
C LYS A 33 67.00 49.54 -37.86
N GLY A 34 67.53 48.59 -37.10
CA GLY A 34 68.32 47.46 -37.64
C GLY A 34 67.51 46.57 -38.59
N LEU A 35 66.26 46.30 -38.23
CA LEU A 35 65.32 45.56 -39.08
C LEU A 35 64.94 46.36 -40.34
N GLY A 36 64.76 47.67 -40.22
CA GLY A 36 64.53 48.58 -41.34
C GLY A 36 65.63 48.47 -42.38
N LEU A 37 66.89 48.59 -41.95
CA LEU A 37 68.05 48.50 -42.85
C LEU A 37 68.14 47.14 -43.56
N LEU A 38 67.83 46.04 -42.87
CA LEU A 38 67.77 44.71 -43.49
C LEU A 38 66.63 44.59 -44.50
N ARG A 39 65.45 45.17 -44.22
CA ARG A 39 64.30 45.20 -45.13
C ARG A 39 64.57 46.06 -46.36
N ASP A 40 65.34 47.12 -46.21
CA ASP A 40 65.80 47.99 -47.29
C ASP A 40 66.92 47.33 -48.13
N GLY A 41 67.25 46.07 -47.86
CA GLY A 41 68.21 45.27 -48.63
C GLY A 41 69.67 45.51 -48.27
N GLN A 42 69.97 46.22 -47.18
CA GLN A 42 71.35 46.37 -46.73
C GLN A 42 71.91 45.02 -46.25
N GLY A 43 73.13 44.69 -46.69
CA GLY A 43 73.80 43.47 -46.27
C GLY A 43 74.09 43.47 -44.76
N LYS A 44 74.01 42.30 -44.13
CA LYS A 44 74.26 42.08 -42.69
C LYS A 44 75.55 42.75 -42.17
N ARG A 45 76.62 42.75 -42.97
CA ARG A 45 77.89 43.41 -42.62
C ARG A 45 77.75 44.94 -42.52
N GLN A 46 76.96 45.55 -43.40
CA GLN A 46 76.73 46.99 -43.40
C GLN A 46 75.87 47.39 -42.18
N VAL A 47 74.82 46.62 -41.90
CA VAL A 47 73.96 46.85 -40.72
C VAL A 47 74.75 46.71 -39.42
N LEU A 48 75.65 45.71 -39.33
CA LEU A 48 76.58 45.58 -38.20
C LEU A 48 77.45 46.82 -38.02
N LEU A 49 78.01 47.37 -39.10
CA LEU A 49 78.86 48.56 -39.03
C LEU A 49 78.09 49.81 -38.58
N GLU A 50 76.89 50.04 -39.10
CA GLU A 50 76.07 51.18 -38.69
C GLU A 50 75.67 51.13 -37.22
N ILE A 51 75.36 49.93 -36.70
CA ILE A 51 75.05 49.73 -35.28
C ILE A 51 76.27 50.04 -34.41
N LEU A 52 77.45 49.53 -34.78
CA LEU A 52 78.68 49.78 -34.02
C LEU A 52 79.10 51.25 -34.05
N GLN A 53 78.87 51.93 -35.17
CA GLN A 53 79.20 53.33 -35.33
C GLN A 53 78.25 54.22 -34.51
N ALA A 54 76.95 53.92 -34.51
CA ALA A 54 75.97 54.60 -33.68
C ALA A 54 76.25 54.42 -32.17
N GLU A 55 76.76 53.26 -31.75
CA GLU A 55 77.15 53.02 -30.34
C GLU A 55 78.37 53.84 -29.94
N LYS A 56 79.36 53.94 -30.83
CA LYS A 56 80.58 54.74 -30.60
C LYS A 56 80.26 56.22 -30.38
N ASP A 57 79.22 56.72 -31.05
CA ASP A 57 78.79 58.11 -30.93
C ASP A 57 77.98 58.39 -29.63
N GLN A 58 77.45 57.35 -28.96
CA GLN A 58 76.59 57.50 -27.77
C GLN A 58 77.29 57.31 -26.42
N SER A 59 78.53 56.82 -26.36
CA SER A 59 79.26 56.62 -25.09
C SER A 59 80.72 57.10 -25.13
N PRO A 60 81.05 58.28 -24.57
CA PRO A 60 82.42 58.80 -24.58
C PRO A 60 83.35 58.19 -23.50
N SER A 61 82.85 57.36 -22.58
CA SER A 61 83.66 56.86 -21.46
C SER A 61 83.41 55.39 -21.16
N GLY A 62 84.36 54.53 -21.56
CA GLY A 62 84.40 53.12 -21.17
C GLY A 62 84.50 52.14 -22.33
N ALA A 63 85.41 52.36 -23.28
CA ALA A 63 85.69 51.39 -24.33
C ALA A 63 86.44 50.18 -23.73
N LYS A 64 85.76 49.02 -23.67
CA LYS A 64 86.45 47.73 -23.74
C LYS A 64 87.24 47.73 -25.05
N GLU A 65 88.54 47.43 -24.98
CA GLU A 65 89.41 47.30 -26.15
C GLU A 65 88.71 46.48 -27.24
N PHE A 66 88.44 47.12 -28.36
CA PHE A 66 87.80 46.51 -29.52
C PHE A 66 88.73 45.45 -30.12
N ASP A 67 88.17 44.29 -30.46
CA ASP A 67 88.89 43.17 -31.07
C ASP A 67 89.54 43.62 -32.40
N PRO A 68 90.88 43.56 -32.55
CA PRO A 68 91.59 44.03 -33.74
C PRO A 68 91.18 43.32 -35.04
N THR A 69 90.49 42.17 -34.95
CA THR A 69 89.91 41.49 -36.11
C THR A 69 88.74 42.25 -36.75
N LEU A 70 88.00 43.08 -36.02
CA LEU A 70 86.93 43.94 -36.58
C LEU A 70 87.50 45.13 -37.37
N GLU A 71 88.64 45.66 -36.94
CA GLU A 71 89.34 46.75 -37.62
C GLU A 71 90.03 46.26 -38.90
N ASP A 72 90.46 44.99 -38.91
CA ASP A 72 90.96 44.32 -40.11
C ASP A 72 89.81 44.00 -41.11
N MET A 73 88.61 43.65 -40.64
CA MET A 73 87.42 43.51 -41.50
C MET A 73 86.95 44.85 -42.10
N LEU A 74 87.06 45.96 -41.36
CA LEU A 74 86.84 47.32 -41.86
C LEU A 74 87.86 47.71 -42.94
N SER A 75 89.09 47.21 -42.82
CA SER A 75 90.17 47.39 -43.81
C SER A 75 90.02 46.50 -45.03
N GLN A 76 89.46 45.29 -44.88
CA GLN A 76 89.23 44.34 -45.97
C GLN A 76 87.98 44.70 -46.81
N ALA A 77 86.91 45.19 -46.18
CA ALA A 77 85.70 45.65 -46.89
C ALA A 77 85.96 46.89 -47.78
N LYS A 78 86.98 47.70 -47.45
CA LYS A 78 87.44 48.81 -48.29
C LYS A 78 88.43 48.37 -49.40
N ARG A 79 89.04 47.19 -49.31
CA ARG A 79 90.02 46.67 -50.29
C ARG A 79 89.40 45.80 -51.40
N GLU A 80 88.17 45.32 -51.26
CA GLU A 80 87.49 44.51 -52.30
C GLU A 80 86.73 45.34 -53.36
N ARG A 81 86.89 46.67 -53.39
CA ARG A 81 86.50 47.52 -54.54
C ARG A 81 87.60 47.57 -55.60
N GLY A 82 88.15 46.42 -55.95
CA GLY A 82 89.12 46.26 -57.03
C GLY A 82 88.42 45.97 -58.37
N ALA A 83 88.58 46.88 -59.32
CA ALA A 83 87.92 46.92 -60.63
C ALA A 83 88.13 45.69 -61.56
N TRP A 84 88.91 44.68 -61.15
CA TRP A 84 89.18 43.48 -61.94
C TRP A 84 88.35 42.25 -61.57
N GLY A 85 87.63 42.26 -60.44
CA GLY A 85 86.67 41.20 -60.08
C GLY A 85 85.30 41.32 -60.77
N TRP A 86 85.03 42.45 -61.41
CA TRP A 86 83.76 42.78 -62.08
C TRP A 86 83.66 42.12 -63.47
N LEU A 87 84.78 42.03 -64.21
CA LEU A 87 84.79 41.55 -65.61
C LEU A 87 84.73 40.02 -65.79
N ARG A 88 84.95 39.21 -64.75
CA ARG A 88 84.68 37.74 -64.79
C ARG A 88 83.39 37.33 -64.07
N ARG A 89 82.89 38.17 -63.17
CA ARG A 89 81.58 37.98 -62.54
C ARG A 89 80.43 38.30 -63.49
N GLY A 90 80.59 39.25 -64.43
CA GLY A 90 79.56 39.59 -65.42
C GLY A 90 78.93 38.38 -66.14
N ARG A 91 79.73 37.46 -66.70
CA ARG A 91 79.20 36.32 -67.49
C ARG A 91 78.81 35.07 -66.69
N ARG A 92 79.18 35.00 -65.40
CA ARG A 92 78.77 33.90 -64.50
C ARG A 92 77.56 34.32 -63.68
N LEU A 93 77.57 35.57 -63.19
CA LEU A 93 76.39 36.22 -62.62
C LEU A 93 75.32 36.42 -63.69
N GLU A 94 75.58 36.73 -64.96
CA GLU A 94 74.50 36.75 -65.97
C GLU A 94 73.86 35.37 -66.17
N ARG A 95 74.63 34.27 -66.06
CA ARG A 95 74.07 32.92 -66.15
C ARG A 95 73.37 32.48 -64.87
N GLU A 96 73.90 32.84 -63.71
CA GLU A 96 73.26 32.59 -62.41
C GLU A 96 72.06 33.51 -62.19
N ILE A 97 72.09 34.76 -62.66
CA ILE A 97 70.98 35.72 -62.68
C ILE A 97 69.95 35.22 -63.66
N HIS A 98 70.29 34.84 -64.89
CA HIS A 98 69.29 34.27 -65.80
C HIS A 98 68.75 32.93 -65.29
N GLN A 99 69.54 32.07 -64.65
CA GLN A 99 69.02 30.85 -64.01
C GLN A 99 68.13 31.16 -62.82
N LEU A 100 68.47 32.14 -61.99
CA LEU A 100 67.66 32.57 -60.85
C LEU A 100 66.39 33.30 -61.32
N GLU A 101 66.46 34.10 -62.37
CA GLU A 101 65.32 34.73 -63.03
C GLU A 101 64.42 33.66 -63.67
N TRP A 102 65.00 32.62 -64.28
CA TRP A 102 64.24 31.50 -64.81
C TRP A 102 63.59 30.66 -63.71
N MET A 103 64.33 30.33 -62.65
CA MET A 103 63.80 29.61 -61.49
C MET A 103 62.77 30.44 -60.72
N GLN A 104 62.95 31.76 -60.65
CA GLN A 104 61.99 32.68 -60.05
C GLN A 104 60.76 32.79 -60.94
N TYR A 105 60.92 32.85 -62.27
CA TYR A 105 59.80 32.81 -63.20
C TYR A 105 59.05 31.48 -63.10
N GLU A 106 59.74 30.34 -63.14
CA GLU A 106 59.17 29.00 -63.02
C GLU A 106 58.49 28.79 -61.66
N SER A 107 59.12 29.21 -60.55
CA SER A 107 58.52 29.18 -59.22
C SER A 107 57.31 30.11 -59.10
N THR A 108 57.34 31.30 -59.71
CA THR A 108 56.17 32.20 -59.73
C THR A 108 55.04 31.67 -60.60
N VAL A 109 55.36 30.92 -61.66
CA VAL A 109 54.38 30.26 -62.52
C VAL A 109 53.76 29.07 -61.78
N GLU A 110 54.55 28.20 -61.14
CA GLU A 110 54.05 27.10 -60.30
C GLU A 110 53.19 27.64 -59.15
N LEU A 111 53.67 28.66 -58.42
CA LEU A 111 52.89 29.32 -57.37
C LEU A 111 51.61 29.95 -57.90
N ASN A 112 51.63 30.60 -59.06
CA ASN A 112 50.40 31.13 -59.66
C ASN A 112 49.43 30.01 -60.06
N THR A 113 49.94 28.87 -60.50
CA THR A 113 49.12 27.71 -60.88
C THR A 113 48.49 27.07 -59.64
N ASP A 114 49.26 26.91 -58.56
CA ASP A 114 48.77 26.41 -57.28
C ASP A 114 47.78 27.39 -56.63
N VAL A 115 48.08 28.69 -56.63
CA VAL A 115 47.16 29.73 -56.14
C VAL A 115 45.88 29.74 -56.96
N SER A 116 45.95 29.54 -58.28
CA SER A 116 44.76 29.41 -59.13
C SER A 116 43.95 28.16 -58.78
N HIS A 117 44.59 27.01 -58.57
CA HIS A 117 43.90 25.78 -58.11
C HIS A 117 43.27 25.95 -56.72
N ILE A 118 43.96 26.60 -55.78
CA ILE A 118 43.43 26.92 -54.45
C ILE A 118 42.23 27.85 -54.57
N HIS A 119 42.31 28.89 -55.42
CA HIS A 119 41.19 29.80 -55.62
C HIS A 119 39.97 29.09 -56.22
N GLN A 120 40.20 28.20 -57.20
CA GLN A 120 39.13 27.41 -57.82
C GLN A 120 38.48 26.44 -56.83
N THR A 121 39.28 25.74 -56.01
CA THR A 121 38.78 24.84 -54.96
C THR A 121 38.03 25.60 -53.87
N MET A 122 38.54 26.75 -53.41
CA MET A 122 37.83 27.61 -52.45
C MET A 122 36.50 28.13 -53.00
N THR A 123 36.47 28.53 -54.27
CA THR A 123 35.22 28.95 -54.94
C THR A 123 34.22 27.80 -55.03
N GLY A 124 34.69 26.58 -55.35
CA GLY A 124 33.87 25.37 -55.34
C GLY A 124 33.32 25.03 -53.95
N LEU A 125 34.14 25.14 -52.91
CA LEU A 125 33.72 24.94 -51.51
C LEU A 125 32.70 25.98 -51.06
N ALA A 126 32.90 27.26 -51.40
CA ALA A 126 31.93 28.31 -51.11
C ALA A 126 30.57 28.02 -51.78
N GLY A 127 30.58 27.57 -53.04
CA GLY A 127 29.37 27.14 -53.74
C GLY A 127 28.68 25.94 -53.06
N ASN A 128 29.45 24.94 -52.64
CA ASN A 128 28.92 23.80 -51.89
C ASN A 128 28.33 24.22 -50.54
N ILE A 129 28.99 25.11 -49.80
CA ILE A 129 28.50 25.64 -48.52
C ILE A 129 27.17 26.38 -48.73
N LEU A 130 27.06 27.23 -49.75
CA LEU A 130 25.81 27.93 -50.07
C LEU A 130 24.69 26.95 -50.45
N SER A 131 25.00 25.93 -51.26
CA SER A 131 24.05 24.88 -51.64
C SER A 131 23.57 24.08 -50.42
N ILE A 132 24.48 23.71 -49.52
CA ILE A 132 24.15 23.04 -48.26
C ILE A 132 23.27 23.95 -47.39
N ASN A 133 23.62 25.23 -47.24
CA ASN A 133 22.87 26.17 -46.43
C ASN A 133 21.43 26.33 -46.95
N HIS A 134 21.25 26.44 -48.26
CA HIS A 134 19.92 26.48 -48.87
C HIS A 134 19.15 25.18 -48.68
N LYS A 135 19.80 24.02 -48.81
CA LYS A 135 19.16 22.71 -48.58
C LYS A 135 18.73 22.56 -47.12
N VAL A 136 19.58 22.93 -46.17
CA VAL A 136 19.29 22.90 -44.72
C VAL A 136 18.15 23.87 -44.39
N GLY A 137 18.17 25.09 -44.96
CA GLY A 137 17.07 26.04 -44.79
C GLY A 137 15.74 25.50 -45.35
N GLY A 138 15.78 24.90 -46.54
CA GLY A 138 14.61 24.29 -47.18
C GLY A 138 14.05 23.11 -46.38
N THR A 139 14.89 22.20 -45.89
CA THR A 139 14.43 21.07 -45.07
C THR A 139 13.93 21.53 -43.71
N ALA A 140 14.57 22.50 -43.07
CA ALA A 140 14.09 23.08 -41.81
C ALA A 140 12.72 23.73 -41.98
N GLN A 141 12.51 24.45 -43.09
CA GLN A 141 11.22 25.05 -43.40
C GLN A 141 10.15 24.01 -43.73
N GLU A 142 10.48 22.98 -44.52
CA GLU A 142 9.55 21.89 -44.82
C GLU A 142 9.13 21.13 -43.55
N VAL A 143 10.09 20.87 -42.65
CA VAL A 143 9.82 20.29 -41.34
C VAL A 143 8.92 21.20 -40.52
N TYR A 144 9.18 22.50 -40.50
CA TYR A 144 8.34 23.46 -39.78
C TYR A 144 6.91 23.49 -40.34
N GLU A 145 6.75 23.62 -41.66
CA GLU A 145 5.44 23.71 -42.32
C GLU A 145 4.61 22.43 -42.21
N LYS A 146 5.24 21.24 -42.24
CA LYS A 146 4.53 19.96 -42.17
C LYS A 146 4.29 19.49 -40.73
N ILE A 147 5.28 19.62 -39.86
CA ILE A 147 5.22 19.05 -38.51
C ILE A 147 4.52 19.99 -37.54
N TYR A 148 4.76 21.31 -37.64
CA TYR A 148 4.22 22.27 -36.67
C TYR A 148 2.68 22.25 -36.58
N PRO A 149 1.91 22.23 -37.69
CA PRO A 149 0.45 22.14 -37.61
C PRO A 149 -0.02 20.85 -36.93
N SER A 150 0.67 19.73 -37.20
CA SER A 150 0.36 18.43 -36.59
C SER A 150 0.60 18.45 -35.09
N VAL A 151 1.70 19.08 -34.63
CA VAL A 151 2.01 19.28 -33.22
C VAL A 151 0.95 20.14 -32.53
N MET A 152 0.50 21.22 -33.18
CA MET A 152 -0.55 22.09 -32.64
C MET A 152 -1.89 21.36 -32.49
N VAL A 153 -2.27 20.53 -33.46
CA VAL A 153 -3.50 19.70 -33.37
C VAL A 153 -3.38 18.67 -32.24
N LEU A 154 -2.23 18.03 -32.09
CA LEU A 154 -1.99 17.10 -30.98
C LEU A 154 -2.04 17.81 -29.63
N GLN A 155 -1.46 19.01 -29.52
CA GLN A 155 -1.52 19.80 -28.30
C GLN A 155 -2.96 20.17 -27.93
N GLN A 156 -3.76 20.62 -28.91
CA GLN A 156 -5.18 20.90 -28.68
C GLN A 156 -5.95 19.64 -28.25
N SER A 157 -5.69 18.49 -28.88
CA SER A 157 -6.32 17.22 -28.48
C SER A 157 -5.95 16.81 -27.05
N ILE A 158 -4.69 17.01 -26.63
CA ILE A 158 -4.24 16.77 -25.26
C ILE A 158 -5.00 17.67 -24.27
N GLU A 159 -5.22 18.93 -24.61
CA GLU A 159 -5.98 19.87 -23.78
C GLU A 159 -7.46 19.44 -23.66
N GLU A 160 -8.10 19.04 -24.75
CA GLU A 160 -9.48 18.54 -24.76
C GLU A 160 -9.65 17.24 -23.95
N ILE A 161 -8.69 16.31 -24.06
CA ILE A 161 -8.65 15.08 -23.26
C ILE A 161 -8.47 15.42 -21.79
N SER A 162 -7.56 16.36 -21.47
CA SER A 162 -7.31 16.78 -20.08
C SER A 162 -8.56 17.37 -19.44
N LEU A 163 -9.30 18.23 -20.17
CA LEU A 163 -10.59 18.77 -19.70
C LEU A 163 -11.66 17.68 -19.51
N SER A 164 -11.70 16.70 -20.42
CA SER A 164 -12.63 15.57 -20.33
C SER A 164 -12.34 14.69 -19.10
N VAL A 165 -11.06 14.42 -18.82
CA VAL A 165 -10.61 13.66 -17.64
C VAL A 165 -10.97 14.39 -16.35
N LEU A 166 -10.73 15.71 -16.28
CA LEU A 166 -11.11 16.53 -15.12
C LEU A 166 -12.63 16.49 -14.89
N THR A 167 -13.42 16.57 -15.97
CA THR A 167 -14.89 16.50 -15.89
C THR A 167 -15.35 15.13 -15.39
N LEU A 168 -14.74 14.04 -15.86
CA LEU A 168 -15.05 12.68 -15.39
C LEU A 168 -14.65 12.48 -13.93
N SER A 169 -13.49 12.99 -13.51
CA SER A 169 -13.06 12.95 -12.10
C SER A 169 -14.09 13.62 -11.21
N ALA A 170 -14.55 14.83 -11.56
CA ALA A 170 -15.56 15.54 -10.78
C ALA A 170 -16.90 14.77 -10.70
N LYS A 171 -17.31 14.09 -11.79
CA LYS A 171 -18.50 13.23 -11.77
C LYS A 171 -18.33 12.02 -10.87
N ILE A 172 -17.16 11.38 -10.89
CA ILE A 172 -16.83 10.25 -10.02
C ILE A 172 -16.88 10.69 -8.55
N ASP A 173 -16.31 11.84 -8.22
CA ASP A 173 -16.33 12.39 -6.86
C ASP A 173 -17.76 12.68 -6.38
N ALA A 174 -18.59 13.27 -7.24
CA ALA A 174 -20.00 13.52 -6.93
C ALA A 174 -20.79 12.22 -6.71
N MET A 175 -20.51 11.18 -7.52
CA MET A 175 -21.11 9.85 -7.35
C MET A 175 -20.65 9.20 -6.03
N ASN A 176 -19.36 9.25 -5.72
CA ASN A 176 -18.83 8.70 -4.47
C ASN A 176 -19.46 9.37 -3.25
N GLN A 177 -19.57 10.70 -3.25
CA GLN A 177 -20.28 11.42 -2.19
C GLN A 177 -21.75 11.02 -2.06
N LYS A 178 -22.44 10.71 -3.17
CA LYS A 178 -23.83 10.22 -3.13
C LYS A 178 -23.90 8.83 -2.50
N ILE A 179 -23.00 7.93 -2.90
CA ILE A 179 -22.89 6.58 -2.35
C ILE A 179 -22.63 6.63 -0.84
N ASP A 180 -21.71 7.47 -0.38
CA ASP A 180 -21.40 7.62 1.04
C ASP A 180 -22.61 8.09 1.87
N ARG A 181 -23.40 9.02 1.32
CA ARG A 181 -24.66 9.46 1.96
C ARG A 181 -25.67 8.32 2.05
N GLU A 182 -25.83 7.53 1.00
CA GLU A 182 -26.72 6.37 1.00
C GLU A 182 -26.26 5.30 2.00
N ILE A 183 -24.96 4.97 2.02
CA ILE A 183 -24.37 4.04 3.01
C ILE A 183 -24.64 4.52 4.44
N THR A 184 -24.46 5.82 4.70
CA THR A 184 -24.74 6.42 6.02
C THR A 184 -26.23 6.30 6.38
N GLY A 185 -27.12 6.53 5.42
CA GLY A 185 -28.57 6.38 5.60
C GLY A 185 -28.97 4.93 5.94
N ILE A 186 -28.41 3.96 5.20
CA ILE A 186 -28.64 2.52 5.44
C ILE A 186 -28.14 2.11 6.83
N LYS A 187 -26.96 2.60 7.26
CA LYS A 187 -26.44 2.32 8.61
C LYS A 187 -27.39 2.83 9.70
N LYS A 188 -27.83 4.09 9.61
CA LYS A 188 -28.77 4.67 10.56
C LYS A 188 -30.12 3.95 10.58
N PHE A 189 -30.61 3.54 9.41
CA PHE A 189 -31.84 2.75 9.30
C PHE A 189 -31.69 1.37 9.95
N SER A 190 -30.55 0.69 9.75
CA SER A 190 -30.24 -0.58 10.40
C SER A 190 -30.18 -0.46 11.93
N GLU A 191 -29.56 0.61 12.44
CA GLU A 191 -29.51 0.90 13.88
C GLU A 191 -30.91 1.13 14.49
N ASP A 192 -31.76 1.92 13.81
CA ASP A 192 -33.15 2.15 14.24
C ASP A 192 -33.98 0.85 14.22
N LEU A 193 -33.86 0.04 13.16
CA LEU A 193 -34.52 -1.27 13.08
C LEU A 193 -34.06 -2.20 14.21
N ASN A 194 -32.75 -2.27 14.46
CA ASN A 194 -32.22 -3.11 15.52
C ASN A 194 -32.72 -2.65 16.90
N GLY A 195 -32.76 -1.34 17.15
CA GLY A 195 -33.33 -0.78 18.37
C GLY A 195 -34.81 -1.13 18.55
N LYS A 196 -35.62 -1.05 17.49
CA LYS A 196 -37.03 -1.46 17.52
C LYS A 196 -37.19 -2.95 17.80
N ILE A 197 -36.40 -3.81 17.13
CA ILE A 197 -36.44 -5.26 17.35
C ILE A 197 -36.12 -5.57 18.82
N ILE A 198 -35.01 -5.07 19.35
CA ILE A 198 -34.62 -5.26 20.76
C ILE A 198 -35.73 -4.78 21.71
N GLY A 199 -36.30 -3.60 21.46
CA GLY A 199 -37.40 -3.06 22.26
C GLY A 199 -38.66 -3.94 22.23
N THR A 200 -39.04 -4.45 21.06
CA THR A 200 -40.19 -5.35 20.94
C THR A 200 -39.94 -6.70 21.60
N MET A 201 -38.72 -7.25 21.51
CA MET A 201 -38.34 -8.49 22.18
C MET A 201 -38.41 -8.33 23.69
N ALA A 202 -37.81 -7.26 24.25
CA ALA A 202 -37.86 -6.98 25.68
C ALA A 202 -39.32 -6.81 26.19
N ALA A 203 -40.17 -6.13 25.41
CA ALA A 203 -41.58 -5.96 25.76
C ALA A 203 -42.37 -7.28 25.71
N LEU A 204 -42.05 -8.17 24.77
CA LEU A 204 -42.65 -9.51 24.69
C LEU A 204 -42.18 -10.40 25.85
N GLU A 205 -40.88 -10.41 26.14
CA GLU A 205 -40.29 -11.12 27.29
C GLU A 205 -40.95 -10.69 28.59
N GLY A 206 -41.10 -9.38 28.82
CA GLY A 206 -41.82 -8.84 29.99
C GLY A 206 -43.26 -9.36 30.08
N LYS A 207 -44.04 -9.25 28.99
CA LYS A 207 -45.42 -9.75 28.96
C LYS A 207 -45.54 -11.26 29.19
N VAL A 208 -44.58 -12.04 28.71
CA VAL A 208 -44.54 -13.49 28.93
C VAL A 208 -44.26 -13.79 30.40
N LEU A 209 -43.26 -13.13 31.00
CA LEU A 209 -42.93 -13.29 32.42
C LEU A 209 -44.11 -12.89 33.32
N ASP A 210 -44.75 -11.75 33.07
CA ASP A 210 -45.91 -11.29 33.84
C ASP A 210 -47.06 -12.32 33.80
N LYS A 211 -47.32 -12.88 32.60
CA LYS A 211 -48.35 -13.91 32.44
C LYS A 211 -47.97 -15.22 33.13
N MET A 212 -46.70 -15.62 33.08
CA MET A 212 -46.22 -16.82 33.78
C MET A 212 -46.40 -16.67 35.28
N GLN A 213 -45.97 -15.55 35.87
CA GLN A 213 -46.16 -15.26 37.29
C GLN A 213 -47.64 -15.23 37.70
N SER A 214 -48.49 -14.64 36.86
CA SER A 214 -49.94 -14.63 37.09
C SER A 214 -50.54 -16.05 37.07
N LEU A 215 -50.09 -16.92 36.16
CA LEU A 215 -50.52 -18.30 36.10
C LEU A 215 -49.99 -19.11 37.30
N GLU A 216 -48.74 -18.92 37.69
CA GLU A 216 -48.16 -19.54 38.89
C GLU A 216 -48.95 -19.19 40.15
N GLY A 217 -49.30 -17.91 40.34
CA GLY A 217 -50.15 -17.48 41.46
C GLY A 217 -51.51 -18.18 41.46
N ARG A 218 -52.16 -18.26 40.30
CA ARG A 218 -53.46 -18.95 40.18
C ARG A 218 -53.37 -20.45 40.43
N ILE A 219 -52.25 -21.09 40.06
CA ILE A 219 -52.01 -22.52 40.35
C ILE A 219 -51.88 -22.71 41.85
N LEU A 220 -51.10 -21.87 42.55
CA LEU A 220 -50.96 -21.91 44.00
C LEU A 220 -52.30 -21.72 44.73
N ASP A 221 -53.14 -20.79 44.28
CA ASP A 221 -54.47 -20.58 44.84
C ASP A 221 -55.36 -21.83 44.67
N LEU A 222 -55.35 -22.44 43.47
CA LEU A 222 -56.10 -23.67 43.19
C LEU A 222 -55.59 -24.86 44.01
N GLU A 223 -54.27 -24.99 44.18
CA GLU A 223 -53.68 -26.01 45.05
C GLU A 223 -54.16 -25.85 46.50
N GLY A 224 -54.23 -24.61 46.99
CA GLY A 224 -54.79 -24.28 48.30
C GLY A 224 -56.28 -24.65 48.43
N ASP A 225 -57.09 -24.31 47.43
CA ASP A 225 -58.52 -24.64 47.40
C ASP A 225 -58.76 -26.16 47.38
N VAL A 226 -57.98 -26.90 46.58
CA VAL A 226 -58.04 -28.37 46.52
C VAL A 226 -57.61 -28.99 47.85
N ALA A 227 -56.54 -28.50 48.49
CA ALA A 227 -56.10 -28.98 49.79
C ALA A 227 -57.18 -28.79 50.86
N ASN A 228 -57.76 -27.58 50.96
CA ASN A 228 -58.85 -27.28 51.89
C ASN A 228 -60.12 -28.10 51.60
N GLY A 229 -60.45 -28.30 50.32
CA GLY A 229 -61.56 -29.18 49.91
C GLY A 229 -61.34 -30.63 50.34
N THR A 230 -60.11 -31.12 50.18
CA THR A 230 -59.71 -32.48 50.59
C THR A 230 -59.81 -32.64 52.11
N GLU A 231 -59.31 -31.68 52.88
CA GLU A 231 -59.41 -31.67 54.36
C GLU A 231 -60.87 -31.68 54.85
N LYS A 232 -61.76 -30.91 54.21
CA LYS A 232 -63.20 -30.92 54.55
C LYS A 232 -63.87 -32.26 54.28
N ILE A 233 -63.51 -32.91 53.18
CA ILE A 233 -64.03 -34.24 52.83
C ILE A 233 -63.53 -35.27 53.83
N GLU A 234 -62.24 -35.25 54.17
CA GLU A 234 -61.63 -36.14 55.16
C GLU A 234 -62.32 -36.01 56.52
N ASN A 235 -62.44 -34.79 57.06
CA ASN A 235 -63.18 -34.53 58.31
C ASN A 235 -64.64 -35.01 58.26
N SER A 236 -65.29 -34.90 57.11
CA SER A 236 -66.67 -35.38 56.93
C SER A 236 -66.74 -36.91 56.94
N ILE A 237 -65.80 -37.58 56.28
CA ILE A 237 -65.68 -39.05 56.28
C ILE A 237 -65.46 -39.54 57.71
N ASP A 238 -64.54 -38.93 58.45
CA ASP A 238 -64.26 -39.28 59.84
C ASP A 238 -65.53 -39.14 60.71
N GLY A 239 -66.26 -38.04 60.57
CA GLY A 239 -67.54 -37.84 61.26
C GLY A 239 -68.62 -38.87 60.89
N PHE A 240 -68.67 -39.29 59.62
CA PHE A 240 -69.57 -40.38 59.21
C PHE A 240 -69.16 -41.73 59.78
N GLN A 241 -67.87 -42.04 59.78
CA GLN A 241 -67.33 -43.28 60.36
C GLN A 241 -67.66 -43.37 61.85
N GLU A 242 -67.38 -42.31 62.63
CA GLU A 242 -67.69 -42.25 64.07
C GLU A 242 -69.19 -42.46 64.34
N ASN A 243 -70.07 -41.85 63.52
CA ASN A 243 -71.51 -42.01 63.67
C ASN A 243 -71.98 -43.45 63.34
N ILE A 244 -71.40 -44.07 62.30
CA ILE A 244 -71.69 -45.46 61.94
C ILE A 244 -71.23 -46.40 63.06
N GLU A 245 -70.05 -46.20 63.63
CA GLU A 245 -69.54 -46.97 64.77
C GLU A 245 -70.47 -46.89 65.97
N LYS A 246 -70.83 -45.68 66.42
CA LYS A 246 -71.77 -45.46 67.53
C LYS A 246 -73.13 -46.13 67.30
N LYS A 247 -73.68 -46.03 66.09
CA LYS A 247 -74.96 -46.69 65.75
C LYS A 247 -74.84 -48.22 65.77
N THR A 248 -73.71 -48.74 65.29
CA THR A 248 -73.44 -50.19 65.28
C THR A 248 -73.32 -50.72 66.71
N GLU A 249 -72.59 -50.02 67.58
CA GLU A 249 -72.49 -50.33 69.02
C GLU A 249 -73.87 -50.30 69.70
N MET A 250 -74.66 -49.26 69.46
CA MET A 250 -76.01 -49.15 70.02
C MET A 250 -76.93 -50.30 69.56
N ILE A 251 -76.86 -50.69 68.29
CA ILE A 251 -77.63 -51.83 67.77
C ILE A 251 -77.16 -53.13 68.44
N ALA A 252 -75.84 -53.33 68.58
CA ALA A 252 -75.29 -54.51 69.23
C ALA A 252 -75.73 -54.62 70.70
N LEU A 253 -75.75 -53.51 71.44
CA LEU A 253 -76.27 -53.45 72.82
C LEU A 253 -77.76 -53.80 72.88
N ARG A 254 -78.60 -53.19 72.03
CA ARG A 254 -80.04 -53.49 71.97
C ARG A 254 -80.32 -54.94 71.61
N LEU A 255 -79.55 -55.52 70.69
CA LEU A 255 -79.69 -56.94 70.33
C LEU A 255 -79.31 -57.85 71.49
N ARG A 256 -78.26 -57.51 72.25
CA ARG A 256 -77.85 -58.24 73.46
C ARG A 256 -78.94 -58.19 74.54
N GLU A 257 -79.44 -57.01 74.86
CA GLU A 257 -80.56 -56.84 75.82
C GLU A 257 -81.81 -57.64 75.41
N ASN A 258 -82.18 -57.57 74.12
CA ASN A 258 -83.30 -58.34 73.59
C ASN A 258 -83.06 -59.86 73.69
N LEU A 259 -81.83 -60.32 73.50
CA LEU A 259 -81.47 -61.74 73.63
C LEU A 259 -81.54 -62.18 75.10
N ASP A 260 -80.99 -61.41 76.02
CA ASP A 260 -81.04 -61.68 77.47
C ASP A 260 -82.49 -61.76 77.98
N THR A 261 -83.37 -60.85 77.53
CA THR A 261 -84.79 -60.89 77.90
C THR A 261 -85.52 -62.11 77.32
N LEU A 262 -85.18 -62.53 76.10
CA LEU A 262 -85.73 -63.75 75.49
C LEU A 262 -85.25 -65.00 76.23
N GLU A 263 -83.97 -65.09 76.57
CA GLU A 263 -83.41 -66.18 77.38
C GLU A 263 -84.12 -66.27 78.73
N HIS A 264 -84.29 -65.15 79.43
CA HIS A 264 -84.97 -65.16 80.72
C HIS A 264 -86.45 -65.57 80.61
N ARG A 265 -87.14 -65.17 79.53
CA ARG A 265 -88.52 -65.61 79.27
C ARG A 265 -88.61 -67.10 78.94
N LEU A 266 -87.64 -67.63 78.19
CA LEU A 266 -87.53 -69.06 77.88
C LEU A 266 -87.27 -69.85 79.14
N GLU A 267 -86.29 -69.44 79.95
CA GLU A 267 -85.96 -70.08 81.23
C GLU A 267 -87.19 -70.13 82.16
N ASN A 268 -87.94 -69.03 82.26
CA ASN A 268 -89.19 -68.99 83.02
C ASN A 268 -90.27 -69.93 82.46
N LYS A 269 -90.40 -70.04 81.13
CA LYS A 269 -91.34 -71.00 80.51
C LYS A 269 -90.91 -72.45 80.73
N VAL A 270 -89.61 -72.74 80.62
CA VAL A 270 -89.04 -74.06 80.90
C VAL A 270 -89.31 -74.44 82.35
N LYS A 271 -89.00 -73.57 83.32
CA LYS A 271 -89.33 -73.78 84.75
C LYS A 271 -90.83 -74.03 85.00
N ARG A 272 -91.72 -73.34 84.26
CA ARG A 272 -93.18 -73.60 84.34
C ARG A 272 -93.58 -74.95 83.77
N LEU A 273 -92.90 -75.45 82.75
CA LEU A 273 -93.13 -76.78 82.16
C LEU A 273 -92.48 -77.90 82.99
N GLU A 274 -91.37 -77.60 83.67
CA GLU A 274 -90.65 -78.50 84.58
C GLU A 274 -91.25 -78.55 85.99
N ALA A 275 -92.09 -77.58 86.38
CA ALA A 275 -92.95 -77.71 87.54
C ALA A 275 -93.74 -79.01 87.41
N PRO A 276 -93.81 -79.84 88.46
CA PRO A 276 -94.19 -81.23 88.33
C PRO A 276 -95.54 -81.33 87.65
N VAL A 277 -95.55 -81.88 86.44
CA VAL A 277 -96.71 -82.61 85.95
C VAL A 277 -96.91 -83.73 86.97
N ALA A 278 -97.69 -83.42 88.00
CA ALA A 278 -98.25 -84.41 88.89
C ALA A 278 -98.80 -85.53 87.98
N PRO A 279 -98.48 -86.80 88.24
CA PRO A 279 -99.04 -87.91 87.48
C PRO A 279 -100.51 -88.09 87.89
N ASP A 280 -101.34 -87.09 87.62
CA ASP A 280 -102.76 -87.04 87.99
C ASP A 280 -103.64 -87.32 86.77
N ILE A 281 -103.16 -88.23 85.91
CA ILE A 281 -104.03 -89.01 85.05
C ILE A 281 -104.10 -90.43 85.64
N VAL A 282 -104.66 -90.53 86.84
CA VAL A 282 -105.38 -91.74 87.23
C VAL A 282 -106.63 -91.77 86.35
N VAL A 283 -106.51 -92.32 85.15
CA VAL A 283 -107.67 -92.65 84.32
C VAL A 283 -108.52 -93.62 85.12
N ASP A 284 -109.67 -93.16 85.62
CA ASP A 284 -110.70 -94.03 86.18
C ASP A 284 -111.15 -95.00 85.08
N MET A 285 -110.66 -96.25 85.16
CA MET A 285 -110.87 -97.27 84.13
C MET A 285 -112.33 -97.70 84.00
N THR A 286 -113.21 -97.30 84.93
CA THR A 286 -114.61 -97.71 84.95
C THR A 286 -115.51 -96.92 83.99
N ARG A 287 -115.04 -95.79 83.43
CA ARG A 287 -115.81 -94.95 82.48
C ARG A 287 -115.36 -95.03 81.02
N LEU A 288 -114.43 -95.92 80.69
CA LEU A 288 -113.96 -96.10 79.31
C LEU A 288 -114.71 -97.23 78.60
N PRO A 289 -115.15 -97.04 77.34
CA PRO A 289 -115.72 -98.11 76.53
C PRO A 289 -114.71 -99.25 76.35
N GLU A 290 -115.18 -100.50 76.32
CA GLU A 290 -114.37 -101.71 76.45
C GLU A 290 -113.17 -101.78 75.46
N GLY A 291 -113.33 -101.22 74.27
CA GLY A 291 -112.25 -101.09 73.27
C GLY A 291 -111.08 -100.21 73.73
N ALA A 292 -111.35 -99.13 74.47
CA ALA A 292 -110.32 -98.24 75.01
C ALA A 292 -109.62 -98.84 76.23
N GLN A 293 -110.33 -99.64 77.05
CA GLN A 293 -109.71 -100.39 78.16
C GLN A 293 -108.68 -101.42 77.65
N ARG A 294 -108.94 -102.07 76.51
CA ARG A 294 -108.00 -103.02 75.89
C ARG A 294 -106.73 -102.32 75.40
N LEU A 295 -106.84 -101.12 74.83
CA LEU A 295 -105.70 -100.31 74.38
C LEU A 295 -104.83 -99.81 75.54
N VAL A 296 -105.43 -99.37 76.64
CA VAL A 296 -104.69 -98.94 77.85
C VAL A 296 -103.96 -100.11 78.51
N LYS A 297 -104.59 -101.30 78.60
CA LYS A 297 -103.93 -102.54 79.06
C LYS A 297 -102.78 -102.96 78.13
N ARG A 298 -102.95 -102.85 76.81
CA ARG A 298 -101.89 -103.17 75.83
C ARG A 298 -100.71 -102.19 75.94
N ARG A 299 -100.97 -100.89 76.12
CA ARG A 299 -99.91 -99.88 76.30
C ARG A 299 -99.14 -100.07 77.60
N ARG A 300 -99.81 -100.33 78.75
CA ARG A 300 -99.11 -100.65 80.01
C ARG A 300 -98.21 -101.89 79.91
N ARG A 301 -98.64 -102.93 79.17
CA ARG A 301 -97.78 -104.11 78.92
C ARG A 301 -96.55 -103.79 78.07
N LEU A 302 -96.63 -102.82 77.16
CA LEU A 302 -95.48 -102.39 76.33
C LEU A 302 -94.52 -101.47 77.09
N THR A 303 -95.02 -100.62 77.99
CA THR A 303 -94.17 -99.74 78.80
C THR A 303 -93.40 -100.49 79.90
N ILE A 304 -93.95 -101.61 80.40
CA ILE A 304 -93.24 -102.50 81.35
C ILE A 304 -92.19 -103.36 80.64
N ARG A 305 -92.34 -103.64 79.34
CA ARG A 305 -91.37 -104.42 78.53
C ARG A 305 -90.27 -103.59 77.85
N GLY A 306 -90.31 -102.26 77.96
CA GLY A 306 -89.29 -101.35 77.42
C GLY A 306 -88.45 -100.67 78.51
N ARG A 307 -88.45 -101.24 79.72
CA ARG A 307 -87.72 -100.76 80.91
C ARG A 307 -86.93 -101.90 81.61
N GLU A 308 -86.61 -102.95 80.87
CA GLU A 308 -85.45 -103.84 81.07
C GLU A 308 -84.49 -103.57 79.91
#